data_AF-A0A7J4QB55-F1
#
_entry.id   AF-A0A7J4QB55-F1
#
_cell.length_a   1.000
_cell.length_b   1.000
_cell.length_c   1.000
_cell.angle_alpha   90.00
_cell.angle_beta   90.00
_cell.angle_gamma   90.00
#
_symmetry.space_group_name_H-M   'P 1'
#
loop_
_entity.id
_entity.type
_entity.pdbx_description
1 polymer ?
#
loop_
_entity_poly.entity_id
_entity_poly.type
_entity_poly.pdbx_seq_one_letter_code
_entity_poly.pdbx_strand_id
1 'polypeptide(L)'
;MENIITLIAQASATLTTLMGIAALVLIFIASSKLAKDEFRSMILSTFWLVLIALVGVTSMTIYHFVEDLGNYSLAELTENIWYAFMMISLVFSCYVSQRIASFGKRFRIAPLGRGPAKTGKKK
;
A
#
# COMPACT_ATOMS: atom_id res chain seq x y z
N MET A 1 -2.29 -8.17 -34.79
CA MET A 1 -2.36 -8.87 -33.49
C MET A 1 -1.72 -8.01 -32.40
N GLU A 2 -0.56 -7.39 -32.66
CA GLU A 2 0.08 -6.38 -31.77
C GLU A 2 -0.86 -5.28 -31.29
N ASN A 3 -1.61 -4.62 -32.20
CA ASN A 3 -2.52 -3.52 -31.82
C ASN A 3 -3.61 -3.92 -30.80
N ILE A 4 -4.03 -5.19 -30.78
CA ILE A 4 -5.04 -5.66 -29.81
C ILE A 4 -4.38 -5.85 -28.44
N ILE A 5 -3.13 -6.33 -28.41
CA ILE A 5 -2.37 -6.56 -27.18
C ILE A 5 -2.05 -5.23 -26.49
N THR A 6 -1.62 -4.21 -27.26
CA THR A 6 -1.34 -2.87 -26.72
C THR A 6 -2.59 -2.20 -26.18
N LEU A 7 -3.73 -2.29 -26.88
CA LEU A 7 -5.03 -1.81 -26.39
C LEU A 7 -5.46 -2.47 -25.08
N ILE A 8 -5.32 -3.80 -24.97
CA ILE A 8 -5.64 -4.53 -23.73
C ILE A 8 -4.71 -4.10 -22.59
N ALA A 9 -3.42 -3.90 -22.87
CA ALA A 9 -2.43 -3.46 -21.89
C ALA A 9 -2.75 -2.04 -21.38
N GLN A 10 -3.04 -1.09 -22.27
CA GLN A 10 -3.45 0.27 -21.94
C GLN A 10 -4.75 0.28 -21.10
N ALA A 11 -5.77 -0.50 -21.51
CA ALA A 11 -7.03 -0.61 -20.78
C ALA A 11 -6.84 -1.17 -19.37
N SER A 12 -6.02 -2.22 -19.25
CA SER A 12 -5.72 -2.85 -17.96
C SER A 12 -4.96 -1.90 -17.04
N ALA A 13 -3.93 -1.23 -17.56
CA ALA A 13 -3.12 -0.26 -16.82
C ALA A 13 -3.96 0.92 -16.32
N THR A 14 -4.87 1.42 -17.16
CA THR A 14 -5.80 2.50 -16.80
C THR A 14 -6.76 2.06 -15.69
N LEU A 15 -7.33 0.86 -15.82
CA LEU A 15 -8.23 0.30 -14.80
C LEU A 15 -7.51 0.09 -13.46
N THR A 16 -6.29 -0.43 -13.48
CA THR A 16 -5.47 -0.60 -12.27
C THR A 16 -5.18 0.75 -11.60
N THR A 17 -4.88 1.78 -12.39
CA THR A 17 -4.64 3.13 -11.87
C THR A 17 -5.88 3.70 -11.18
N LEU A 18 -7.06 3.56 -11.79
CA LEU A 18 -8.34 4.00 -11.21
C LEU A 18 -8.65 3.27 -9.89
N MET A 19 -8.45 1.95 -9.85
CA MET A 19 -8.63 1.15 -8.64
C MET A 19 -7.63 1.56 -7.54
N GLY A 20 -6.39 1.86 -7.89
CA GLY A 20 -5.38 2.36 -6.95
C GLY A 20 -5.76 3.71 -6.35
N ILE A 21 -6.28 4.65 -7.15
CA ILE A 21 -6.80 5.94 -6.66
C ILE A 21 -7.97 5.71 -5.70
N ALA A 22 -8.93 4.85 -6.06
CA ALA A 22 -10.06 4.53 -5.19
C ALA A 22 -9.60 3.94 -3.86
N ALA A 23 -8.60 3.04 -3.88
CA ALA A 23 -8.00 2.47 -2.67
C ALA A 23 -7.35 3.55 -1.78
N LEU A 24 -6.63 4.52 -2.35
CA LEU A 24 -6.06 5.65 -1.60
C LEU A 24 -7.14 6.47 -0.90
N VAL A 25 -8.24 6.78 -1.61
CA VAL A 25 -9.37 7.54 -1.03
C VAL A 25 -9.97 6.79 0.15
N LEU A 26 -10.20 5.48 0.02
CA LEU A 26 -10.73 4.66 1.11
C LEU A 26 -9.77 4.58 2.29
N ILE A 27 -8.47 4.41 2.06
CA ILE A 27 -7.45 4.41 3.11
C ILE A 27 -7.40 5.75 3.82
N PHE A 28 -7.48 6.86 3.10
CA PHE A 28 -7.51 8.20 3.67
C PHE A 28 -8.75 8.41 4.56
N ILE A 29 -9.93 8.01 4.09
CA ILE A 29 -11.18 8.07 4.87
C ILE A 29 -11.09 7.17 6.10
N ALA A 30 -10.55 5.95 5.98
CA ALA A 30 -10.35 5.06 7.11
C ALA A 30 -9.37 5.67 8.13
N SER A 31 -8.27 6.26 7.66
CA SER A 31 -7.25 6.89 8.52
C SER A 31 -7.78 8.07 9.34
N SER A 32 -8.72 8.84 8.79
CA SER A 32 -9.29 10.02 9.44
C SER A 32 -10.35 9.67 10.50
N LYS A 33 -10.98 8.49 10.38
CA LYS A 33 -12.01 8.01 11.32
C LYS A 33 -11.46 7.17 12.47
N LEU A 34 -10.20 6.72 12.43
CA LEU A 34 -9.60 5.94 13.52
C LEU A 34 -9.02 6.81 14.64
N ALA A 35 -9.20 6.35 15.89
CA ALA A 35 -8.69 6.99 17.09
C ALA A 35 -7.15 7.16 17.07
N LYS A 36 -6.64 8.18 17.79
CA LYS A 36 -5.22 8.53 17.92
C LYS A 36 -4.43 7.44 18.67
N ASP A 37 -4.14 6.31 18.01
CA ASP A 37 -3.26 5.26 18.56
C ASP A 37 -2.40 4.63 17.44
N GLU A 38 -1.60 3.61 17.79
CA GLU A 38 -0.69 2.85 16.90
C GLU A 38 -1.31 2.48 15.54
N PHE A 39 -2.63 2.32 15.46
CA PHE A 39 -3.38 2.09 14.21
C PHE A 39 -3.27 3.22 13.19
N ARG A 40 -3.25 4.49 13.63
CA ARG A 40 -3.11 5.63 12.72
C ARG A 40 -1.72 5.63 12.06
N SER A 41 -0.68 5.26 12.78
CA SER A 41 0.68 5.12 12.24
C SER A 41 0.78 3.97 11.23
N MET A 42 0.12 2.84 11.53
CA MET A 42 0.05 1.69 10.60
C MET A 42 -0.69 2.06 9.31
N ILE A 43 -1.86 2.71 9.40
CA ILE A 43 -2.62 3.13 8.22
C ILE A 43 -1.88 4.18 7.39
N LEU A 44 -1.19 5.14 8.03
CA LEU A 44 -0.35 6.12 7.33
C LEU A 44 0.79 5.45 6.57
N SER A 45 1.39 4.40 7.15
CA SER A 45 2.43 3.62 6.47
C SER A 45 1.85 2.92 5.23
N THR A 46 0.68 2.31 5.34
CA THR A 46 -0.02 1.70 4.19
C THR A 46 -0.39 2.74 3.11
N PHE A 47 -0.78 3.95 3.50
CA PHE A 47 -1.05 5.04 2.56
C PHE A 47 0.19 5.36 1.69
N TRP A 48 1.37 5.50 2.31
CA TRP A 48 2.62 5.74 1.57
C TRP A 48 2.97 4.59 0.62
N LEU A 49 2.74 3.34 1.06
CA LEU A 49 2.95 2.16 0.21
C LEU A 49 2.09 2.23 -1.05
N VAL A 50 0.79 2.50 -0.88
CA VAL A 50 -0.15 2.57 -2.01
C VAL A 50 0.17 3.77 -2.92
N LEU A 51 0.63 4.89 -2.36
CA LEU A 51 1.05 6.05 -3.14
C LEU A 51 2.25 5.71 -4.06
N ILE A 52 3.28 5.05 -3.51
CA ILE A 52 4.46 4.60 -4.26
C ILE A 52 4.05 3.61 -5.36
N ALA A 53 3.19 2.64 -5.02
CA ALA A 53 2.67 1.68 -6.00
C ALA A 53 1.87 2.38 -7.11
N LEU A 54 1.06 3.39 -6.77
CA LEU A 54 0.28 4.15 -7.74
C LEU A 54 1.17 4.92 -8.73
N VAL A 55 2.24 5.56 -8.22
CA VAL A 55 3.22 6.25 -9.09
C VAL A 55 3.85 5.26 -10.05
N GLY A 56 4.28 4.08 -9.58
CA GLY A 56 4.84 3.02 -10.43
C GLY A 56 3.86 2.54 -11.51
N VAL A 57 2.62 2.24 -11.16
CA VAL A 57 1.59 1.82 -12.14
C VAL A 57 1.25 2.93 -13.14
N THR A 58 1.26 4.19 -12.69
CA THR A 58 1.06 5.35 -13.57
C THR A 58 2.22 5.47 -14.56
N SER A 59 3.46 5.24 -14.14
CA SER A 59 4.62 5.20 -15.04
C SER A 59 4.50 4.11 -16.11
N MET A 60 4.00 2.92 -15.75
CA MET A 60 3.72 1.85 -16.72
C MET A 60 2.60 2.24 -17.71
N THR A 61 1.60 2.97 -17.23
CA THR A 61 0.54 3.49 -18.10
C THR A 61 1.13 4.47 -19.11
N ILE A 62 1.98 5.41 -18.66
CA ILE A 62 2.66 6.37 -19.52
C ILE A 62 3.58 5.65 -20.53
N TYR A 63 4.31 4.63 -20.10
CA TYR A 63 5.14 3.79 -20.99
C TYR A 63 4.34 3.30 -22.19
N HIS A 64 3.19 2.67 -21.97
CA HIS A 64 2.35 2.14 -23.05
C HIS A 64 1.74 3.21 -23.96
N PHE A 65 1.57 4.44 -23.50
CA PHE A 65 1.14 5.55 -24.34
C PHE A 65 2.29 6.13 -25.18
N VAL A 66 3.48 6.21 -24.60
CA VAL A 66 4.66 6.82 -25.21
C VAL A 66 5.35 5.88 -26.21
N GLU A 67 5.33 4.57 -25.91
CA GLU A 67 5.76 3.50 -26.82
C GLU A 67 4.92 3.52 -28.12
N ASP A 68 3.60 3.65 -28.00
CA ASP A 68 2.67 3.72 -29.13
C ASP A 68 2.87 4.99 -29.99
N LEU A 69 3.36 6.08 -29.37
CA LEU A 69 3.72 7.33 -30.04
C LEU A 69 5.12 7.30 -30.70
N GLY A 70 5.86 6.20 -30.55
CA GLY A 70 7.19 6.00 -31.16
C GLY A 70 8.34 6.77 -30.48
N ASN A 71 8.15 7.26 -29.24
CA ASN A 71 9.18 7.98 -28.51
C ASN A 71 9.98 7.04 -27.58
N TYR A 72 10.89 6.26 -28.18
CA TYR A 72 11.65 5.21 -27.51
C TYR A 72 12.45 5.68 -26.29
N SER A 73 13.05 6.88 -26.34
CA SER A 73 13.85 7.40 -25.22
C SER A 73 13.03 7.64 -23.95
N LEU A 74 11.78 8.07 -24.12
CA LEU A 74 10.89 8.43 -23.03
C LEU A 74 10.15 7.18 -22.52
N ALA A 75 9.92 6.19 -23.39
CA ALA A 75 9.48 4.84 -23.01
C ALA A 75 10.53 4.14 -22.13
N GLU A 76 11.79 4.08 -22.53
CA GLU A 76 12.86 3.45 -21.73
C GLU A 76 13.03 4.11 -20.35
N LEU A 77 12.93 5.44 -20.29
CA LEU A 77 12.96 6.16 -19.01
C LEU A 77 11.78 5.78 -18.11
N THR A 78 10.56 5.73 -18.66
CA THR A 78 9.35 5.40 -17.88
C THR A 78 9.31 3.94 -17.44
N GLU A 79 9.86 3.03 -18.24
CA GLU A 79 10.06 1.63 -17.89
C GLU A 79 11.04 1.47 -16.71
N ASN A 80 12.19 2.15 -16.77
CA ASN A 80 13.17 2.14 -15.68
C ASN A 80 12.59 2.71 -14.38
N ILE A 81 11.80 3.79 -14.48
CA ILE A 81 11.07 4.36 -13.34
C ILE A 81 10.09 3.33 -12.77
N TRP A 82 9.33 2.63 -13.62
CA TRP A 82 8.41 1.58 -13.19
C TRP A 82 9.12 0.46 -12.42
N TYR A 83 10.23 -0.06 -12.94
CA TYR A 83 11.02 -1.08 -12.23
C TYR A 83 11.54 -0.60 -10.88
N ALA A 84 12.05 0.64 -10.80
CA ALA A 84 12.53 1.21 -9.55
C ALA A 84 11.40 1.33 -8.51
N PHE A 85 10.23 1.83 -8.90
CA PHE A 85 9.08 1.97 -8.00
C PHE A 85 8.49 0.61 -7.57
N MET A 86 8.47 -0.37 -8.47
CA MET A 86 8.08 -1.76 -8.14
C MET A 86 9.00 -2.37 -7.08
N MET A 87 10.31 -2.17 -7.22
CA MET A 87 11.29 -2.68 -6.25
C MET A 87 11.13 -2.00 -4.89
N ILE A 88 10.98 -0.67 -4.86
CA ILE A 88 10.73 0.08 -3.62
C ILE A 88 9.42 -0.40 -2.97
N SER A 89 8.36 -0.58 -3.76
CA SER A 89 7.07 -1.07 -3.28
C SER A 89 7.18 -2.47 -2.64
N LEU A 90 7.95 -3.38 -3.24
CA LEU A 90 8.22 -4.71 -2.70
C LEU A 90 8.94 -4.64 -1.35
N VAL A 91 10.04 -3.88 -1.27
CA VAL A 91 10.80 -3.71 -0.02
C VAL A 91 9.92 -3.13 1.08
N PHE A 92 9.13 -2.10 0.74
CA PHE A 92 8.24 -1.44 1.68
C PHE A 92 7.08 -2.35 2.13
N SER A 93 6.56 -3.19 1.22
CA SER A 93 5.56 -4.21 1.53
C SER A 93 6.10 -5.26 2.51
N CYS A 94 7.33 -5.73 2.32
CA CYS A 94 7.99 -6.63 3.28
C CYS A 94 8.13 -5.96 4.65
N TYR A 95 8.54 -4.70 4.71
CA TYR A 95 8.69 -3.94 5.95
C TYR A 95 7.36 -3.76 6.69
N VAL A 96 6.30 -3.34 5.99
CA VAL A 96 4.95 -3.20 6.56
C VAL A 96 4.40 -4.55 7.01
N SER A 97 4.59 -5.62 6.22
CA SER A 97 4.17 -6.97 6.58
C SER A 97 4.85 -7.46 7.86
N GLN A 98 6.15 -7.21 8.04
CA GLN A 98 6.86 -7.52 9.28
C GLN A 98 6.30 -6.75 10.49
N ARG A 99 6.00 -5.45 10.33
CA ARG A 99 5.37 -4.62 11.36
C ARG A 99 4.00 -5.18 11.77
N ILE A 100 3.15 -5.55 10.80
CA ILE A 100 1.82 -6.11 11.04
C ILE A 100 1.93 -7.50 11.71
N ALA A 101 2.84 -8.36 11.24
CA ALA A 101 3.06 -9.67 11.86
C ALA A 101 3.52 -9.57 13.33
N SER A 102 4.20 -8.48 13.71
CA SER A 102 4.62 -8.21 15.08
C SER A 102 3.51 -7.65 15.99
N PHE A 103 2.39 -7.21 15.44
CA PHE A 103 1.31 -6.54 16.17
C PHE A 103 0.72 -7.44 17.27
N GLY A 104 0.51 -8.73 17.00
CA GLY A 104 -0.02 -9.69 17.98
C GLY A 104 0.93 -10.02 19.15
N LYS A 105 2.24 -9.80 19.01
CA LYS A 105 3.21 -10.05 20.10
C LYS A 105 3.18 -8.94 21.17
N ARG A 106 2.75 -7.72 20.83
CA ARG A 106 2.69 -6.59 21.78
C ARG A 106 1.52 -6.69 22.75
N PHE A 107 0.37 -7.23 22.34
CA PHE A 107 -0.81 -7.38 23.21
C PHE A 107 -0.71 -8.54 24.21
N ARG A 108 0.20 -9.49 23.98
CA ARG A 108 0.38 -10.66 24.87
C ARG A 108 1.15 -10.34 26.16
N ILE A 109 1.70 -9.12 26.28
CA ILE A 109 2.52 -8.68 27.43
C ILE A 109 1.70 -7.81 28.41
N ALA A 110 0.40 -7.60 28.19
CA ALA A 110 -0.48 -7.19 29.27
C ALA A 110 -0.78 -8.45 30.11
N PRO A 111 -0.17 -8.65 31.29
CA PRO A 111 -0.70 -9.65 32.20
C PRO A 111 -2.14 -9.22 32.48
N LEU A 112 -3.09 -10.12 32.21
CA LEU A 112 -4.41 -10.13 32.84
C LEU A 112 -4.17 -10.34 34.35
N GLY A 113 -3.67 -9.29 34.98
CA GLY A 113 -3.16 -9.26 36.33
C GLY A 113 -4.26 -8.86 37.29
N ARG A 114 -5.01 -9.87 37.71
CA ARG A 114 -5.74 -9.97 38.98
C ARG A 114 -6.84 -8.92 39.21
N GLY A 115 -8.08 -9.40 39.10
CA GLY A 115 -9.22 -8.74 39.73
C GLY A 115 -8.95 -8.46 41.22
N PRO A 116 -9.63 -7.47 41.81
CA PRO A 116 -9.41 -7.10 43.21
C PRO A 116 -9.63 -8.32 44.09
N ALA A 117 -8.58 -8.73 44.79
CA ALA A 117 -8.67 -9.73 45.84
C ALA A 117 -9.71 -9.25 46.84
N LYS A 118 -10.86 -9.93 46.90
CA LYS A 118 -11.86 -9.74 47.94
C LYS A 118 -11.16 -9.96 49.27
N THR A 119 -10.81 -8.86 49.95
CA THR A 119 -10.40 -8.89 51.35
C THR A 119 -11.63 -9.28 52.17
N GLY A 120 -11.81 -10.58 52.37
CA GLY A 120 -12.67 -11.12 53.40
C GLY A 120 -12.11 -10.72 54.76
N LYS A 121 -12.63 -9.62 55.32
CA LYS A 121 -12.55 -9.42 56.77
C LYS A 121 -13.48 -10.43 57.42
N LYS A 122 -12.89 -11.53 57.90
CA LYS A 122 -13.50 -12.39 58.91
C LYS A 122 -13.49 -11.66 60.25
N LYS A 123 -14.66 -11.66 60.89
CA LYS A 123 -14.99 -11.48 62.31
C LYS A 123 -14.47 -10.21 63.00
#